data_AF-A0A2V8CAL1-F1
#
_entry.id   AF-A0A2V8CAL1-F1
#
_cell.length_a   1.000
_cell.length_b   1.000
_cell.length_c   1.000
_cell.angle_alpha   90.00
_cell.angle_beta   90.00
_cell.angle_gamma   90.00
#
_symmetry.space_group_name_H-M   'P 1'
#
loop_
_entity.id
_entity.type
_entity.pdbx_description
1 polymer ?
#
loop_
_entity_poly.entity_id
_entity_poly.type
_entity_poly.pdbx_seq_one_letter_code
_entity_poly.pdbx_strand_id
1 'polypeptide(L)'
;AIDLDIHDLMHIRSFLDHNRPYVPLSNYVSGSRIPSTTGAFAHLGDEIPADELEENLVRHLRRWKPYVGRFGLLVLELHTLPPALTAANLDRTPAVAYDATHGFSDQYLVELPVFAECAREAGLRAEPRWQAKFPPSELATVSLNYFTAA
;
A
#
# COMPACT_ATOMS: atom_id res chain seq x y z
N ALA A 1 -16.81 -12.41 -29.30
CA ALA A 1 -16.38 -11.88 -28.00
C ALA A 1 -15.99 -13.06 -27.14
N ILE A 2 -14.90 -12.97 -26.38
CA ILE A 2 -14.56 -14.01 -25.41
C ILE A 2 -15.46 -13.76 -24.20
N ASP A 3 -16.26 -14.75 -23.81
CA ASP A 3 -17.13 -14.70 -22.64
C ASP A 3 -16.31 -15.08 -21.41
N LEU A 4 -15.70 -14.07 -20.77
CA LEU A 4 -14.87 -14.25 -19.57
C LEU A 4 -15.58 -13.61 -18.38
N ASP A 5 -15.83 -14.40 -17.35
CA ASP A 5 -16.19 -13.88 -16.03
C ASP A 5 -14.92 -13.43 -15.31
N ILE A 6 -14.87 -12.15 -14.94
CA ILE A 6 -13.76 -11.57 -14.18
C ILE A 6 -13.52 -12.29 -12.85
N HIS A 7 -14.56 -12.89 -12.26
CA HIS A 7 -14.46 -13.61 -11.00
C HIS A 7 -13.78 -14.98 -11.12
N ASP A 8 -13.62 -15.50 -12.35
CA ASP A 8 -12.84 -16.70 -12.67
C ASP A 8 -11.41 -16.37 -13.11
N LEU A 9 -10.94 -15.14 -12.90
CA LEU A 9 -9.57 -14.71 -13.16
C LEU A 9 -8.78 -14.52 -11.86
N MET A 10 -7.46 -14.66 -11.97
CA MET A 10 -6.52 -14.26 -10.91
C MET A 10 -6.02 -12.85 -11.24
N HIS A 11 -6.26 -11.90 -10.34
CA HIS A 11 -5.68 -10.57 -10.50
C HIS A 11 -4.25 -10.56 -9.98
N ILE A 12 -3.34 -9.96 -10.74
CA ILE A 12 -1.93 -9.81 -10.36
C ILE A 12 -1.51 -8.38 -10.64
N ARG A 13 -0.83 -7.75 -9.69
CA ARG A 13 -0.16 -6.47 -9.90
C ARG A 13 1.11 -6.39 -9.08
N SER A 14 2.08 -5.64 -9.58
CA SER A 14 3.39 -5.50 -8.97
C SER A 14 3.82 -4.04 -8.99
N PHE A 15 4.14 -3.50 -7.82
CA PHE A 15 4.73 -2.17 -7.62
C PHE A 15 3.89 -1.06 -8.24
N LEU A 16 2.59 -1.03 -7.90
CA LEU A 16 1.63 -0.14 -8.57
C LEU A 16 0.72 0.63 -7.61
N ASP A 17 0.35 0.08 -6.44
CA ASP A 17 -0.59 0.77 -5.55
C ASP A 17 0.03 2.03 -4.93
N HIS A 18 1.36 2.06 -4.73
CA HIS A 18 2.07 3.28 -4.31
C HIS A 18 2.13 4.37 -5.40
N ASN A 19 2.09 3.98 -6.68
CA ASN A 19 2.12 4.89 -7.84
C ASN A 19 0.71 5.10 -8.43
N ARG A 20 -0.34 4.89 -7.62
CA ARG A 20 -1.71 5.19 -8.04
C ARG A 20 -1.86 6.71 -8.21
N PRO A 21 -2.67 7.18 -9.19
CA PRO A 21 -3.07 8.57 -9.20
C PRO A 21 -3.75 8.93 -7.88
N TYR A 22 -3.29 9.99 -7.23
CA TYR A 22 -3.98 10.49 -6.06
C TYR A 22 -5.31 11.12 -6.44
N VAL A 23 -6.35 10.75 -5.69
CA VAL A 23 -7.71 11.24 -5.88
C VAL A 23 -8.16 11.80 -4.53
N PRO A 24 -8.38 13.12 -4.43
CA PRO A 24 -8.88 13.74 -3.21
C PRO A 24 -10.16 13.06 -2.73
N LEU A 25 -10.29 12.90 -1.42
CA LEU A 25 -11.39 12.18 -0.81
C LEU A 25 -12.62 13.09 -0.68
N SER A 26 -13.67 12.80 -1.45
CA SER A 26 -14.98 13.41 -1.19
C SER A 26 -15.45 13.04 0.22
N ASN A 27 -15.88 14.03 1.00
CA ASN A 27 -16.40 13.88 2.37
C ASN A 27 -15.39 13.28 3.36
N TYR A 28 -14.09 13.49 3.17
CA TYR A 28 -13.11 13.22 4.22
C TYR A 28 -13.24 14.27 5.34
N VAL A 29 -13.07 13.80 6.57
CA VAL A 29 -13.07 14.64 7.78
C VAL A 29 -11.70 14.49 8.41
N SER A 30 -10.95 15.59 8.46
CA SER A 30 -9.63 15.59 9.06
C SER A 30 -9.65 15.15 10.52
N GLY A 31 -8.73 14.25 10.89
CA GLY A 31 -8.67 13.64 12.22
C GLY A 31 -9.69 12.54 12.46
N SER A 32 -10.39 12.03 11.42
CA SER A 32 -11.35 10.93 11.58
C SER A 32 -10.72 9.59 11.96
N ARG A 33 -9.39 9.47 11.80
CA ARG A 33 -8.60 8.32 12.26
C ARG A 33 -7.28 8.80 12.84
N ILE A 34 -6.71 8.00 13.74
CA ILE A 34 -5.33 8.19 14.20
C ILE A 34 -4.44 7.50 13.15
N PRO A 35 -3.57 8.24 12.43
CA PRO A 35 -2.67 7.62 11.47
C PRO A 35 -1.60 6.80 12.18
N SER A 36 -1.20 5.72 11.52
CA SER A 36 -0.15 4.79 11.96
C SER A 36 1.14 4.91 11.14
N THR A 37 1.06 5.44 9.92
CA THR A 37 2.22 5.74 9.09
C THR A 37 3.04 6.91 9.65
N THR A 38 4.35 6.80 9.49
CA THR A 38 5.33 7.86 9.78
C THR A 38 5.86 8.52 8.51
N GLY A 39 5.31 8.17 7.35
CA GLY A 39 5.67 8.77 6.06
C GLY A 39 5.23 10.22 5.94
N ALA A 40 5.82 10.92 4.96
CA ALA A 40 5.46 12.28 4.57
C ALA A 40 4.97 12.27 3.11
N PHE A 41 3.88 13.00 2.84
CA PHE A 41 3.15 12.87 1.59
C PHE A 41 2.81 14.24 1.03
N ALA A 42 2.87 14.37 -0.28
CA ALA A 42 2.45 15.55 -1.00
C ALA A 42 1.83 15.18 -2.34
N HIS A 43 1.04 16.09 -2.89
CA HIS A 43 0.61 16.06 -4.28
C HIS A 43 0.73 17.45 -4.87
N LEU A 44 1.46 17.57 -5.98
CA LEU A 44 1.73 18.87 -6.63
C LEU A 44 2.31 19.92 -5.68
N GLY A 45 3.07 19.48 -4.68
CA GLY A 45 3.71 20.35 -3.68
C GLY A 45 2.87 20.69 -2.45
N ASP A 46 1.59 20.33 -2.43
CA ASP A 46 0.73 20.50 -1.25
C ASP A 46 0.80 19.26 -0.35
N GLU A 47 0.92 19.47 0.96
CA GLU A 47 0.95 18.40 1.96
C GLU A 47 -0.35 17.58 1.95
N ILE A 48 -0.21 16.26 2.03
CA ILE A 48 -1.32 15.34 2.31
C ILE A 48 -1.17 14.84 3.75
N PRO A 49 -2.15 15.09 4.64
CA PRO A 49 -2.14 14.55 5.99
C PRO A 49 -2.08 13.02 6.00
N ALA A 50 -1.32 12.45 6.95
CA ALA A 50 -1.12 11.00 7.04
C ALA A 50 -2.42 10.21 7.21
N ASP A 51 -3.37 10.74 7.98
CA ASP A 51 -4.68 10.11 8.19
C ASP A 51 -5.53 10.15 6.91
N GLU A 52 -5.43 11.23 6.13
CA GLU A 52 -6.03 11.31 4.81
C GLU A 52 -5.44 10.27 3.85
N LEU A 53 -4.11 10.13 3.83
CA LEU A 53 -3.46 9.18 2.93
C LEU A 53 -3.83 7.73 3.27
N GLU A 54 -3.88 7.36 4.55
CA GLU A 54 -4.32 6.02 4.96
C GLU A 54 -5.76 5.75 4.53
N GLU A 55 -6.69 6.69 4.78
CA GLU A 55 -8.07 6.58 4.30
C GLU A 55 -8.11 6.46 2.75
N ASN A 56 -7.26 7.22 2.05
CA ASN A 56 -7.14 7.15 0.61
C ASN A 56 -6.70 5.76 0.12
N LEU A 57 -5.69 5.18 0.77
CA LEU A 57 -5.22 3.82 0.49
C LEU A 57 -6.32 2.78 0.77
N VAL A 58 -7.03 2.89 1.90
CA VAL A 58 -8.16 2.00 2.23
C VAL A 58 -9.23 2.07 1.13
N ARG A 59 -9.65 3.27 0.72
CA ARG A 59 -10.67 3.42 -0.32
C ARG A 59 -10.18 2.90 -1.67
N HIS A 60 -8.92 3.12 -2.02
CA HIS A 60 -8.29 2.56 -3.22
C HIS A 60 -8.33 1.03 -3.22
N LEU A 61 -7.87 0.39 -2.13
CA LEU A 61 -7.88 -1.06 -1.99
C LEU A 61 -9.32 -1.62 -1.98
N ARG A 62 -10.27 -0.94 -1.33
CA ARG A 62 -11.66 -1.35 -1.25
C ARG A 62 -12.35 -1.39 -2.62
N ARG A 63 -11.94 -0.55 -3.57
CA ARG A 63 -12.44 -0.59 -4.97
C ARG A 63 -12.09 -1.89 -5.69
N TRP A 64 -11.04 -2.59 -5.26
CA TRP A 64 -10.67 -3.88 -5.83
C TRP A 64 -11.52 -5.03 -5.31
N LYS A 65 -12.04 -4.92 -4.07
CA LYS A 65 -12.77 -5.99 -3.40
C LYS A 65 -13.86 -6.65 -4.28
N PRO A 66 -14.73 -5.91 -5.01
CA PRO A 66 -15.76 -6.53 -5.84
C PRO A 66 -15.24 -7.40 -6.99
N TYR A 67 -13.99 -7.20 -7.41
CA TYR A 67 -13.37 -7.93 -8.53
C TYR A 67 -12.48 -9.09 -8.05
N VAL A 68 -12.21 -9.19 -6.75
CA VAL A 68 -11.44 -10.30 -6.18
C VAL A 68 -12.33 -11.53 -6.07
N GLY A 69 -12.35 -12.33 -7.13
CA GLY A 69 -13.14 -13.55 -7.24
C GLY A 69 -12.43 -14.81 -6.73
N ARG A 70 -12.70 -15.94 -7.40
CA ARG A 70 -12.30 -17.29 -6.99
C ARG A 70 -10.79 -17.46 -6.79
N PHE A 71 -9.97 -16.83 -7.62
CA PHE A 71 -8.51 -16.98 -7.61
C PHE A 71 -7.77 -15.85 -6.90
N GLY A 72 -8.50 -14.91 -6.29
CA GLY A 72 -7.91 -13.89 -5.45
C GLY A 72 -7.13 -12.80 -6.20
N LEU A 73 -6.28 -12.12 -5.43
CA LEU A 73 -5.46 -10.99 -5.89
C LEU A 73 -4.03 -11.14 -5.35
N LEU A 74 -3.05 -11.24 -6.25
CA LEU A 74 -1.63 -11.23 -5.91
C LEU A 74 -1.07 -9.81 -6.09
N VAL A 75 -0.49 -9.26 -5.02
CA VAL A 75 0.11 -7.93 -4.99
C VAL A 75 1.56 -8.04 -4.57
N LEU A 76 2.46 -7.53 -5.42
CA LEU A 76 3.81 -7.19 -4.99
C LEU A 76 3.85 -5.69 -4.73
N GLU A 77 4.41 -5.25 -3.62
CA GLU A 77 4.42 -3.83 -3.29
C GLU A 77 5.73 -3.35 -2.65
N LEU A 78 6.09 -2.09 -2.93
CA LEU A 78 7.19 -1.35 -2.33
C LEU A 78 6.69 -0.56 -1.11
N HIS A 79 7.50 -0.52 -0.07
CA HIS A 79 7.20 0.09 1.22
C HIS A 79 8.35 0.98 1.68
N THR A 80 8.00 1.95 2.53
CA THR A 80 8.95 2.75 3.29
C THR A 80 9.24 2.10 4.66
N LEU A 81 10.16 2.69 5.43
CA LEU A 81 10.52 2.30 6.79
C LEU A 81 10.42 3.52 7.72
N PRO A 82 10.11 3.33 9.02
CA PRO A 82 10.10 4.44 9.96
C PRO A 82 11.44 5.21 10.00
N PRO A 83 11.44 6.55 10.04
CA PRO A 83 12.67 7.35 9.95
C PRO A 83 13.77 6.96 10.95
N ALA A 84 13.38 6.63 12.19
CA ALA A 84 14.33 6.18 13.23
C ALA A 84 14.98 4.83 12.88
N LEU A 85 14.21 3.90 12.30
CA LEU A 85 14.72 2.60 11.86
C LEU A 85 15.65 2.76 10.65
N THR A 86 15.27 3.62 9.71
CA THR A 86 16.07 3.98 8.53
C THR A 86 17.39 4.60 8.92
N ALA A 87 17.38 5.61 9.81
CA ALA A 87 18.58 6.29 10.28
C ALA A 87 19.56 5.34 11.00
N ALA A 88 19.05 4.32 11.69
CA ALA A 88 19.88 3.32 12.36
C ALA A 88 20.48 2.26 11.41
N ASN A 89 20.09 2.22 10.12
CA ASN A 89 20.44 1.15 9.18
C ASN A 89 20.81 1.67 7.78
N LEU A 90 21.41 2.87 7.68
CA LEU A 90 21.66 3.57 6.40
C LEU A 90 22.41 2.74 5.34
N ASP A 91 23.30 1.84 5.77
CA ASP A 91 24.09 0.96 4.91
C ASP A 91 23.36 -0.34 4.52
N ARG A 92 22.19 -0.59 5.12
CA ARG A 92 21.44 -1.85 4.99
C ARG A 92 20.06 -1.69 4.36
N THR A 93 19.64 -0.46 4.07
CA THR A 93 18.35 -0.17 3.43
C THR A 93 18.47 0.93 2.39
N PRO A 94 17.80 0.80 1.23
CA PRO A 94 17.68 1.88 0.25
C PRO A 94 16.60 2.90 0.61
N ALA A 95 15.90 2.76 1.75
CA ALA A 95 14.72 3.54 2.10
C ALA A 95 14.92 5.06 1.94
N VAL A 96 16.05 5.64 2.39
CA VAL A 96 16.32 7.09 2.22
C VAL A 96 16.21 7.53 0.75
N ALA A 97 16.82 6.78 -0.17
CA ALA A 97 16.80 7.11 -1.59
C ALA A 97 15.42 6.86 -2.21
N TYR A 98 14.75 5.78 -1.80
CA TYR A 98 13.40 5.46 -2.26
C TYR A 98 12.39 6.50 -1.80
N ASP A 99 12.37 6.83 -0.52
CA ASP A 99 11.47 7.82 0.08
C ASP A 99 11.65 9.19 -0.59
N ALA A 100 12.88 9.63 -0.82
CA ALA A 100 13.15 10.87 -1.52
C ALA A 100 12.63 10.84 -2.97
N THR A 101 13.04 9.85 -3.75
CA THR A 101 12.69 9.80 -5.19
C THR A 101 11.20 9.58 -5.44
N HIS A 102 10.53 8.76 -4.62
CA HIS A 102 9.09 8.49 -4.73
C HIS A 102 8.28 9.65 -4.15
N GLY A 103 8.65 10.15 -2.97
CA GLY A 103 7.98 11.30 -2.35
C GLY A 103 8.06 12.56 -3.21
N PHE A 104 9.19 12.85 -3.85
CA PHE A 104 9.33 13.99 -4.78
C PHE A 104 8.61 13.80 -6.12
N SER A 105 8.09 12.61 -6.42
CA SER A 105 7.39 12.31 -7.67
C SER A 105 5.92 11.93 -7.47
N ASP A 106 5.31 12.40 -6.38
CA ASP A 106 3.90 12.15 -6.04
C ASP A 106 3.57 10.66 -5.94
N GLN A 107 4.44 9.89 -5.30
CA GLN A 107 4.22 8.47 -5.02
C GLN A 107 4.14 8.21 -3.51
N TYR A 108 3.29 7.25 -3.14
CA TYR A 108 2.72 7.13 -1.80
C TYR A 108 3.15 5.84 -1.11
N LEU A 109 4.44 5.74 -0.77
CA LEU A 109 4.98 4.60 -0.02
C LEU A 109 4.51 4.65 1.43
N VAL A 110 3.92 3.56 1.92
CA VAL A 110 3.59 3.38 3.35
C VAL A 110 4.34 2.17 3.89
N GLU A 111 4.54 2.12 5.20
CA GLU A 111 5.18 0.99 5.86
C GLU A 111 4.37 -0.29 5.64
N LEU A 112 5.06 -1.44 5.57
CA LEU A 112 4.42 -2.74 5.34
C LEU A 112 3.26 -3.03 6.31
N PRO A 113 3.38 -2.80 7.64
CA PRO A 113 2.26 -3.00 8.57
C PRO A 113 1.05 -2.10 8.28
N VAL A 114 1.29 -0.85 7.84
CA VAL A 114 0.23 0.10 7.49
C VAL A 114 -0.52 -0.38 6.25
N PHE A 115 0.22 -0.82 5.21
CA PHE A 115 -0.39 -1.38 4.00
C PHE A 115 -1.26 -2.60 4.32
N ALA A 116 -0.75 -3.52 5.16
CA ALA A 116 -1.48 -4.72 5.57
C ALA A 116 -2.77 -4.38 6.34
N GLU A 117 -2.71 -3.40 7.24
CA GLU A 117 -3.87 -2.93 7.99
C GLU A 117 -4.90 -2.24 7.09
N CYS A 118 -4.45 -1.40 6.15
CA CYS A 118 -5.34 -0.77 5.16
C CYS A 118 -6.03 -1.81 4.27
N ALA A 119 -5.31 -2.86 3.85
CA ALA A 119 -5.90 -3.97 3.10
C ALA A 119 -6.95 -4.73 3.93
N ARG A 120 -6.66 -5.00 5.20
CA ARG A 120 -7.61 -5.63 6.13
C ARG A 120 -8.88 -4.79 6.28
N GLU A 121 -8.76 -3.48 6.47
CA GLU A 121 -9.88 -2.54 6.58
C GLU A 121 -10.67 -2.40 5.27
N ALA A 122 -10.00 -2.56 4.13
CA ALA A 122 -10.62 -2.61 2.82
C ALA A 122 -11.42 -3.90 2.57
N GLY A 123 -11.34 -4.89 3.48
CA GLY A 123 -11.97 -6.20 3.33
C GLY A 123 -11.18 -7.15 2.41
N LEU A 124 -9.87 -6.93 2.28
CA LEU A 124 -8.93 -7.84 1.62
C LEU A 124 -8.15 -8.59 2.71
N ARG A 125 -8.35 -9.91 2.79
CA ARG A 125 -7.67 -10.76 3.78
C ARG A 125 -6.43 -11.37 3.14
N ALA A 126 -5.27 -11.13 3.74
CA ALA A 126 -4.05 -11.81 3.32
C ALA A 126 -4.05 -13.29 3.76
N GLU A 127 -3.52 -14.17 2.91
CA GLU A 127 -3.23 -15.57 3.26
C GLU A 127 -1.76 -15.68 3.73
N PRO A 128 -1.51 -15.89 5.04
CA PRO A 128 -0.15 -15.91 5.58
C PRO A 128 0.75 -16.96 4.93
N ARG A 129 0.19 -18.08 4.46
CA ARG A 129 0.94 -19.11 3.74
C ARG A 129 1.61 -18.59 2.46
N TRP A 130 1.01 -17.60 1.81
CA TRP A 130 1.45 -17.04 0.53
C TRP A 130 1.95 -15.60 0.66
N GLN A 131 2.31 -15.18 1.87
CA GLN A 131 2.97 -13.91 2.11
C GLN A 131 4.49 -14.06 2.16
N ALA A 132 5.20 -13.09 1.60
CA ALA A 132 6.63 -12.96 1.74
C ALA A 132 7.01 -11.48 1.91
N LYS A 133 8.13 -11.21 2.58
CA LYS A 133 8.70 -9.86 2.69
C LYS A 133 10.20 -9.90 2.43
N PHE A 134 10.72 -8.85 1.81
CA PHE A 134 12.15 -8.72 1.49
C PHE A 134 12.70 -7.33 1.89
N PRO A 135 13.87 -7.30 2.55
CA PRO A 135 14.54 -8.43 3.21
C PRO A 135 13.63 -9.09 4.27
N PRO A 136 13.85 -10.39 4.63
CA PRO A 136 13.02 -11.10 5.60
C PRO A 136 13.33 -10.65 7.04
N SER A 137 13.07 -9.37 7.33
CA SER A 137 13.38 -8.69 8.59
C SER A 137 12.48 -7.48 8.79
N GLU A 138 12.75 -6.67 9.82
CA GLU A 138 12.09 -5.38 10.04
C GLU A 138 12.51 -4.31 9.02
N LEU A 139 13.57 -4.55 8.24
CA LEU A 139 13.99 -3.68 7.14
C LEU A 139 13.26 -3.98 5.82
N ALA A 140 12.19 -4.77 5.86
CA ALA A 140 11.42 -5.14 4.68
C ALA A 140 10.86 -3.91 3.96
N THR A 141 11.29 -3.70 2.72
CA THR A 141 10.79 -2.65 1.83
C THR A 141 10.00 -3.24 0.67
N VAL A 142 9.95 -4.56 0.51
CA VAL A 142 9.14 -5.24 -0.50
C VAL A 142 8.27 -6.29 0.16
N SER A 143 7.01 -6.40 -0.26
CA SER A 143 6.12 -7.49 0.12
C SER A 143 5.51 -8.20 -1.08
N LEU A 144 5.17 -9.47 -0.90
CA LEU A 144 4.30 -10.28 -1.75
C LEU A 144 3.09 -10.67 -0.90
N ASN A 145 1.90 -10.38 -1.38
CA ASN A 145 0.66 -10.67 -0.69
C ASN A 145 -0.33 -11.36 -1.63
N TYR A 146 -0.87 -12.50 -1.20
CA TYR A 146 -2.08 -13.07 -1.79
C TYR A 146 -3.28 -12.68 -0.94
N PHE A 147 -4.23 -11.98 -1.54
CA PHE A 147 -5.45 -11.51 -0.91
C PHE A 147 -6.68 -12.26 -1.43
N THR A 148 -7.62 -12.52 -0.52
CA THR A 148 -9.00 -12.92 -0.84
C THR A 148 -9.97 -11.84 -0.35
N ALA A 149 -11.16 -11.76 -0.96
CA ALA A 149 -12.22 -10.90 -0.46
C ALA A 149 -12.82 -11.52 0.83
N ALA A 150 -12.91 -10.71 1.89
CA ALA A 150 -13.55 -11.07 3.16
C ALA A 150 -15.03 -10.69 3.22
#